data_AF-A0A9Q0PQJ3-F1
#
_entry.id   AF-A0A9Q0PQJ3-F1
#
_cell.length_a   1.000
_cell.length_b   1.000
_cell.length_c   1.000
_cell.angle_alpha   90.00
_cell.angle_beta   90.00
_cell.angle_gamma   90.00
#
_symmetry.space_group_name_H-M   'P 1'
#
loop_
_entity.id
_entity.type
_entity.pdbx_description
1 polymer ?
#
loop_
_entity_poly.entity_id
_entity_poly.type
_entity_poly.pdbx_seq_one_letter_code
_entity_poly.pdbx_strand_id
1 'polypeptide(L)'
;MWYLRKKIAAVSKRYDELFEKVLVEHEEKAKREGPNMENKDLMDILLEVYHDKNAEIRITRKQMKNFFLEVPTLHQMAYCGS
;
A
#
# COMPACT_ATOMS: atom_id res chain seq x y z
N MET A 1 12.99 -5.29 25.79
CA MET A 1 13.28 -5.21 24.33
C MET A 1 12.57 -6.27 23.47
N TRP A 2 12.62 -7.57 23.81
CA TRP A 2 12.01 -8.65 22.98
C TRP A 2 10.49 -8.50 22.77
N TYR A 3 9.75 -8.15 23.82
CA TYR A 3 8.30 -7.96 23.76
C TYR A 3 7.88 -6.84 22.78
N LEU A 4 8.60 -5.72 22.78
CA LEU A 4 8.36 -4.61 21.86
C LEU A 4 8.61 -5.02 20.40
N ARG A 5 9.70 -5.75 20.14
CA ARG A 5 9.96 -6.33 18.80
C ARG A 5 8.83 -7.24 18.33
N LYS A 6 8.32 -8.10 19.21
CA LYS A 6 7.18 -8.98 18.91
C LYS A 6 5.91 -8.19 18.58
N LYS A 7 5.63 -7.10 19.30
CA LYS A 7 4.49 -6.21 19.02
C LYS A 7 4.63 -5.50 17.68
N ILE A 8 5.78 -4.91 17.39
CA ILE A 8 6.04 -4.21 16.12
C ILE A 8 5.88 -5.17 14.95
N ALA A 9 6.48 -6.36 15.02
CA ALA A 9 6.35 -7.38 13.97
C ALA A 9 4.90 -7.83 13.76
N ALA A 10 4.11 -7.94 14.83
CA ALA A 10 2.69 -8.29 14.72
C ALA A 10 1.87 -7.17 14.05
N VAL A 11 2.17 -5.90 14.33
CA VAL A 11 1.53 -4.75 13.68
C VAL A 11 1.90 -4.70 12.20
N SER A 12 3.18 -4.84 11.86
CA SER A 12 3.62 -4.90 10.46
C SER A 12 2.93 -6.04 9.71
N LYS A 13 2.87 -7.24 10.29
CA LYS A 13 2.17 -8.37 9.64
C LYS A 13 0.70 -8.07 9.36
N ARG A 14 -0.02 -7.47 10.32
CA ARG A 14 -1.44 -7.12 10.13
C ARG A 14 -1.62 -6.01 9.09
N TYR A 15 -0.71 -5.05 9.04
CA TYR A 15 -0.71 -4.02 8.02
C TYR A 15 -0.53 -4.63 6.63
N ASP A 16 0.42 -5.56 6.47
CA ASP A 16 0.65 -6.28 5.22
C ASP A 16 -0.61 -7.01 4.76
N GLU A 17 -1.24 -7.77 5.66
CA GLU A 17 -2.48 -8.51 5.37
C GLU A 17 -3.64 -7.59 5.00
N LEU A 18 -3.78 -6.44 5.69
CA LEU A 18 -4.82 -5.46 5.38
C LEU A 18 -4.57 -4.80 4.02
N PHE A 19 -3.32 -4.39 3.76
CA PHE A 19 -2.94 -3.73 2.52
C PHE A 19 -3.19 -4.62 1.29
N GLU A 20 -2.84 -5.90 1.39
CA GLU A 20 -3.11 -6.85 0.30
C GLU A 20 -4.62 -7.04 0.06
N LYS A 21 -5.45 -7.04 1.11
CA LYS A 21 -6.91 -7.10 0.95
C LYS A 21 -7.44 -5.86 0.23
N VAL A 22 -6.99 -4.68 0.62
CA VAL A 22 -7.36 -3.42 -0.04
C VAL A 22 -6.98 -3.43 -1.52
N LEU A 23 -5.77 -3.91 -1.86
CA LEU A 23 -5.35 -4.04 -3.27
C LEU A 23 -6.28 -4.97 -4.06
N VAL A 24 -6.62 -6.14 -3.52
CA VAL A 24 -7.51 -7.10 -4.18
C VAL A 24 -8.91 -6.50 -4.37
N GLU A 25 -9.44 -5.76 -3.38
CA GLU A 25 -10.74 -5.10 -3.51
C GLU A 25 -10.78 -4.07 -4.65
N HIS A 26 -9.69 -3.31 -4.85
CA HIS A 26 -9.59 -2.36 -5.97
C HIS A 26 -9.39 -3.07 -7.31
N GLU A 27 -8.62 -4.16 -7.37
CA GLU A 27 -8.51 -4.98 -8.59
C GLU A 27 -9.87 -5.57 -8.99
N GLU A 28 -10.65 -6.07 -8.04
CA GLU A 28 -12.00 -6.59 -8.30
C GLU A 28 -12.98 -5.48 -8.68
N LYS A 29 -12.85 -4.28 -8.08
CA LYS A 29 -13.63 -3.11 -8.47
C LYS A 29 -13.35 -2.72 -9.93
N ALA A 30 -12.07 -2.63 -10.32
CA ALA A 30 -11.66 -2.33 -11.69
C ALA A 30 -12.19 -3.37 -12.71
N LYS A 31 -12.21 -4.66 -12.34
CA LYS A 31 -12.82 -5.71 -13.17
C LYS A 31 -14.34 -5.54 -13.34
N ARG A 32 -15.04 -5.08 -12.31
CA ARG A 32 -16.51 -4.87 -12.34
C ARG A 32 -16.90 -3.62 -13.11
N GLU A 33 -16.20 -2.51 -12.88
CA GLU A 33 -16.56 -1.19 -13.43
C GLU A 33 -15.93 -0.94 -14.81
N GLY A 34 -14.87 -1.68 -15.14
CA GLY A 34 -14.18 -1.60 -16.42
C GLY A 34 -13.27 -0.36 -16.54
N PRO A 35 -12.65 -0.17 -17.72
CA PRO A 35 -11.58 0.83 -17.91
C PRO A 35 -12.05 2.30 -17.82
N ASN A 36 -13.36 2.54 -17.97
CA ASN A 36 -13.96 3.89 -18.00
C ASN A 36 -14.53 4.30 -16.64
N MET A 37 -14.00 3.76 -15.55
CA MET A 37 -14.40 4.14 -14.20
C MET A 37 -14.14 5.64 -13.96
N GLU A 38 -15.19 6.40 -13.67
CA GLU A 38 -15.14 7.87 -13.57
C GLU A 38 -14.55 8.37 -12.23
N ASN A 39 -14.67 7.59 -11.15
CA ASN A 39 -14.29 7.99 -9.78
C ASN A 39 -13.07 7.19 -9.26
N LYS A 40 -11.96 7.24 -10.00
CA LYS A 40 -10.70 6.60 -9.59
C LYS A 40 -10.06 7.32 -8.43
N ASP A 41 -9.67 6.56 -7.41
CA ASP A 41 -8.82 7.05 -6.33
C ASP A 41 -7.34 6.75 -6.60
N LEU A 42 -6.47 7.15 -5.67
CA LEU A 42 -5.02 6.97 -5.80
C LEU A 42 -4.63 5.48 -5.93
N MET A 43 -5.35 4.56 -5.29
CA MET A 43 -5.06 3.14 -5.39
C MET A 43 -5.41 2.60 -6.77
N ASP A 44 -6.56 3.03 -7.31
CA ASP A 44 -6.98 2.69 -8.68
C ASP A 44 -5.92 3.15 -9.69
N ILE A 45 -5.43 4.40 -9.58
CA ILE A 45 -4.40 4.96 -10.48
C ILE A 45 -3.08 4.18 -10.38
N LEU A 46 -2.63 3.85 -9.17
CA LEU A 46 -1.38 3.11 -8.97
C LEU A 46 -1.47 1.67 -9.54
N LEU A 47 -2.64 1.03 -9.43
CA LEU A 47 -2.87 -0.28 -10.02
C LEU A 47 -2.88 -0.25 -11.55
N GLU A 48 -3.42 0.81 -12.16
CA GLU A 48 -3.34 1.00 -13.62
C GLU A 48 -1.89 1.09 -14.10
N VAL A 49 -1.07 1.91 -13.43
CA VAL A 49 0.36 2.02 -13.73
C VAL A 49 1.10 0.70 -13.47
N TYR A 50 0.71 -0.06 -12.43
CA TYR A 50 1.27 -1.37 -12.13
C TYR A 50 0.99 -2.40 -13.25
N HIS A 51 -0.19 -2.35 -13.85
CA HIS A 51 -0.58 -3.27 -14.93
C HIS A 51 -0.10 -2.82 -16.31
N ASP A 52 0.20 -1.54 -16.50
CA ASP A 52 0.73 -1.03 -17.75
C ASP A 52 2.18 -1.50 -17.98
N LYS A 53 2.34 -2.40 -18.95
CA LYS A 53 3.64 -2.94 -19.34
C LYS A 53 4.54 -1.90 -20.01
N ASN A 54 3.96 -0.80 -20.49
CA ASN A 54 4.65 0.29 -21.16
C ASN A 54 4.88 1.50 -20.25
N ALA A 55 4.47 1.43 -18.97
CA ALA A 55 4.71 2.50 -18.02
C ALA A 55 6.22 2.78 -17.91
N GLU A 56 6.58 4.07 -18.03
CA GLU A 56 7.96 4.54 -17.89
C GLU A 56 8.53 4.20 -16.50
N ILE A 57 7.66 4.19 -15.48
CA ILE A 57 7.98 3.82 -14.10
C ILE A 57 7.20 2.57 -13.73
N ARG A 58 7.93 1.46 -13.51
CA ARG A 58 7.37 0.22 -13.00
C ARG A 58 7.24 0.28 -11.48
N ILE A 59 6.02 0.53 -11.01
CA ILE A 59 5.71 0.46 -9.59
C ILE A 59 5.54 -1.02 -9.20
N THR A 60 5.96 -1.38 -7.99
CA THR A 60 5.74 -2.71 -7.41
C THR A 60 4.76 -2.64 -6.25
N ARG A 61 4.07 -3.75 -5.95
CA ARG A 61 3.21 -3.84 -4.74
C ARG A 61 3.94 -3.45 -3.46
N LYS A 62 5.23 -3.81 -3.36
CA LYS A 62 6.08 -3.41 -2.23
C LYS A 62 6.29 -1.90 -2.16
N GLN A 63 6.50 -1.23 -3.30
CA GLN A 63 6.64 0.23 -3.34
C GLN A 63 5.32 0.91 -2.98
N MET A 64 4.18 0.44 -3.51
CA MET A 64 2.86 0.96 -3.13
C MET A 64 2.67 0.88 -1.61
N LYS A 65 2.90 -0.31 -1.04
CA LYS A 65 2.82 -0.53 0.41
C LYS A 65 3.71 0.44 1.22
N ASN A 66 4.95 0.66 0.75
CA ASN A 66 5.87 1.57 1.42
C ASN A 66 5.39 3.02 1.37
N PHE A 67 4.83 3.50 0.26
CA PHE A 67 4.26 4.86 0.18
C PHE A 67 3.21 5.11 1.27
N PHE A 68 2.32 4.14 1.52
CA PHE A 68 1.28 4.27 2.56
C PHE A 68 1.81 4.04 3.98
N LEU A 69 2.91 3.29 4.14
CA LEU A 69 3.53 3.01 5.44
C LEU A 69 4.49 4.13 5.89
N GLU A 70 5.22 4.76 4.97
CA GLU A 70 6.23 5.77 5.30
C GLU A 70 5.62 7.04 5.93
N VAL A 71 4.42 7.44 5.50
CA VAL A 71 3.71 8.61 6.04
C VAL A 71 3.51 8.53 7.57
N PRO A 72 3.00 7.43 8.15
CA PRO A 72 2.87 7.31 9.61
C PRO A 72 4.19 6.94 10.34
N THR A 73 5.14 6.26 9.69
CA THR A 73 6.31 5.68 10.38
C THR A 73 7.43 6.71 10.63
N LEU A 74 7.59 7.69 9.73
CA LEU A 74 8.57 8.78 9.90
C LEU A 74 8.24 9.66 11.11
N HIS A 75 6.96 9.84 11.42
CA HIS A 75 6.52 10.58 12.61
C HIS A 75 7.00 9.87 13.88
N GLN A 76 6.83 8.56 14.02
CA GLN A 76 7.28 7.83 15.21
C GLN A 76 8.81 7.80 15.40
N MET A 77 9.59 7.77 14.32
CA MET A 77 11.05 7.83 14.42
C MET A 77 11.55 9.23 14.83
N ALA A 78 10.86 10.30 14.41
CA ALA A 78 11.19 11.67 14.82
C ALA A 78 10.94 11.93 16.32
N TYR A 79 9.92 11.30 16.93
CA TYR A 79 9.60 11.46 18.36
C TYR A 79 10.31 10.47 19.29
N CYS A 80 10.98 9.44 18.76
CA CYS A 80 11.74 8.48 19.57
C CYS A 80 13.20 8.91 19.80
N GLY A 81 13.59 10.09 19.29
CA GLY A 81 14.93 10.67 19.41
C GLY A 81 15.06 11.80 20.44
N SER A 82 14.07 12.00 21.32
CA SER A 82 14.09 13.00 22.40
C SER A 82 13.86 12.36 23.76
#